data_AF-A0A0E2BK76-F1
#
_entry.id   AF-A0A0E2BK76-F1
#
_cell.length_a   1.000
_cell.length_b   1.000
_cell.length_c   1.000
_cell.angle_alpha   90.00
_cell.angle_beta   90.00
_cell.angle_gamma   90.00
#
_symmetry.space_group_name_H-M   'P 1'
#
loop_
_entity.id
_entity.type
_entity.pdbx_description
1 polymer ?
#
loop_
_entity_poly.entity_id
_entity_poly.type
_entity_poly.pdbx_seq_one_letter_code
_entity_poly.pdbx_strand_id
1 'polypeptide(L)'
;MITPEVLQEKINRELCKIWTGLYGKIESYDKSSLTAKVKPLLKVPTENGFEELPILVNLPVNVFYSGGMMIVPDYQRGDIVYLAPSPYPIQNSIRGMLGKTQESFEELESPRFGLENCSVAFGIPTQPFQLPSTVQKDGLVICSSTGNCYINITESDIELKSGTVPVEKSVLGESLKGILEEILDAITSLTVPCTAPGSPSGVPTNSAAFASIKTRLSSILSSNMRNN
;
A
#
# COMPACT_ATOMS: atom_id res chain seq x y z
N MET A 1 -0.95 53.97 22.19
CA MET A 1 -0.82 52.74 23.01
C MET A 1 -1.59 51.65 22.27
N ILE A 2 -0.95 50.53 21.89
CA ILE A 2 -1.65 49.41 21.26
C ILE A 2 -2.42 48.69 22.37
N THR A 3 -3.73 48.50 22.20
CA THR A 3 -4.52 47.76 23.19
C THR A 3 -4.28 46.26 23.04
N PRO A 4 -4.45 45.46 24.11
CA PRO A 4 -4.35 44.00 24.04
C PRO A 4 -5.21 43.37 22.93
N GLU A 5 -6.39 43.93 22.66
CA GLU A 5 -7.32 43.43 21.64
C GLU A 5 -6.76 43.62 20.22
N VAL A 6 -6.20 44.81 19.94
CA VAL A 6 -5.56 45.10 18.64
C VAL A 6 -4.31 44.23 18.44
N LEU A 7 -3.58 43.94 19.52
CA LEU A 7 -2.44 43.02 19.46
C LEU A 7 -2.89 41.59 19.15
N GLN A 8 -3.93 41.09 19.84
CA GLN A 8 -4.47 39.76 19.61
C GLN A 8 -5.00 39.58 18.18
N GLU A 9 -5.70 40.57 17.65
CA GLU A 9 -6.22 40.54 16.28
C GLU A 9 -5.09 40.44 15.25
N LYS A 10 -4.01 41.22 15.44
CA LYS A 10 -2.82 41.15 14.57
C LYS A 10 -2.14 39.78 14.64
N ILE A 11 -2.00 39.22 15.84
CA ILE A 11 -1.42 37.88 16.02
C ILE A 11 -2.29 36.84 15.30
N ASN A 12 -3.62 36.86 15.51
CA ASN A 12 -4.54 35.92 14.86
C ASN A 12 -4.46 36.03 13.33
N ARG A 13 -4.39 37.25 12.78
CA ARG A 13 -4.25 37.48 11.33
C ARG A 13 -2.98 36.86 10.77
N GLU A 14 -1.86 36.90 11.50
CA GLU A 14 -0.63 36.23 11.07
C GLU A 14 -0.70 34.71 11.25
N LEU A 15 -1.29 34.22 12.35
CA LEU A 15 -1.47 32.78 12.59
C LEU A 15 -2.35 32.11 11.53
N CYS A 16 -3.36 32.81 10.99
CA CYS A 16 -4.19 32.29 9.90
C CYS A 16 -3.42 32.03 8.59
N LYS A 17 -2.20 32.55 8.44
CA LYS A 17 -1.33 32.32 7.28
C LYS A 17 -0.39 31.12 7.47
N ILE A 18 -0.39 30.51 8.65
CA ILE A 18 0.46 29.36 8.98
C ILE A 18 -0.28 28.08 8.63
N TRP A 19 0.16 27.40 7.57
CA TRP A 19 -0.36 26.09 7.20
C TRP A 19 0.29 25.01 8.06
N THR A 20 -0.51 24.33 8.88
CA THR A 20 -0.06 23.18 9.70
C THR A 20 -0.44 21.84 9.07
N GLY A 21 -1.43 21.85 8.17
CA GLY A 21 -1.94 20.67 7.47
C GLY A 21 -3.12 21.04 6.58
N LEU A 22 -3.17 20.44 5.39
CA LEU A 22 -4.24 20.69 4.42
C LEU A 22 -4.70 19.37 3.80
N TYR A 23 -5.99 19.27 3.50
CA TYR A 23 -6.48 18.21 2.64
C TYR A 23 -6.59 18.72 1.21
N GLY A 24 -6.18 17.88 0.27
CA GLY A 24 -6.22 18.17 -1.15
C GLY A 24 -6.80 17.01 -1.94
N LYS A 25 -7.10 17.28 -3.20
CA LYS A 25 -7.56 16.29 -4.17
C LYS A 25 -6.60 16.26 -5.35
N ILE A 26 -6.15 15.06 -5.72
CA ILE A 26 -5.24 14.84 -6.84
C ILE A 26 -5.92 15.25 -8.15
N GLU A 27 -5.30 16.16 -8.89
CA GLU A 27 -5.67 16.49 -10.27
C GLU A 27 -4.89 15.62 -11.26
N SER A 28 -3.60 15.39 -11.00
CA SER A 28 -2.75 14.47 -11.77
C SER A 28 -1.57 13.99 -10.93
N TYR A 29 -1.09 12.78 -11.18
CA TYR A 29 0.09 12.20 -10.53
C TYR A 29 1.06 11.66 -11.60
N ASP A 30 2.33 12.07 -11.52
CA ASP A 30 3.42 11.52 -12.31
C ASP A 30 4.22 10.55 -11.42
N LYS A 31 4.00 9.27 -11.65
CA LYS A 31 4.65 8.19 -10.92
C LYS A 31 6.15 8.10 -11.19
N SER A 32 6.61 8.54 -12.35
CA SER A 32 8.03 8.46 -12.72
C SER A 32 8.87 9.49 -11.97
N SER A 33 8.34 10.70 -11.80
CA SER A 33 9.00 11.77 -11.07
C SER A 33 8.55 11.89 -9.60
N LEU A 34 7.57 11.09 -9.17
CA LEU A 34 6.94 11.17 -7.86
C LEU A 34 6.45 12.58 -7.54
N THR A 35 5.71 13.19 -8.48
CA THR A 35 5.14 14.53 -8.31
C THR A 35 3.65 14.55 -8.62
N ALA A 36 2.93 15.48 -7.99
CA ALA A 36 1.48 15.61 -8.18
C ALA A 36 1.07 17.07 -8.41
N LYS A 37 -0.08 17.22 -9.07
CA LYS A 37 -0.90 18.43 -9.04
C LYS A 37 -2.06 18.19 -8.09
N VAL A 38 -2.26 19.09 -7.13
CA VAL A 38 -3.24 18.92 -6.07
C VAL A 38 -4.06 20.19 -5.91
N LYS A 39 -5.39 20.06 -5.90
CA LYS A 39 -6.31 21.15 -5.53
C LYS A 39 -6.58 21.06 -4.03
N PRO A 40 -6.13 22.04 -3.20
CA PRO A 40 -6.53 22.08 -1.80
C PRO A 40 -8.05 22.24 -1.66
N LEU A 41 -8.62 21.61 -0.64
CA LEU A 41 -10.07 21.59 -0.39
C LEU A 41 -10.53 22.68 0.59
N LEU A 42 -9.58 23.35 1.26
CA LEU A 42 -9.86 24.46 2.15
C LEU A 42 -10.23 25.72 1.35
N LYS A 43 -11.24 26.45 1.83
CA LYS A 43 -11.53 27.82 1.40
C LYS A 43 -11.08 28.79 2.49
N VAL A 44 -10.45 29.89 2.10
CA VAL A 44 -9.93 30.91 3.01
C VAL A 44 -10.89 32.10 3.06
N PRO A 45 -11.14 32.69 4.24
CA PRO A 45 -11.96 33.88 4.33
C PRO A 45 -11.24 35.10 3.72
N THR A 46 -11.97 35.91 2.97
CA THR A 46 -11.51 37.19 2.41
C THR A 46 -12.53 38.28 2.74
N GLU A 47 -12.21 39.55 2.47
CA GLU A 47 -13.13 40.67 2.70
C GLU A 47 -14.46 40.50 1.91
N ASN A 48 -14.42 39.73 0.81
CA ASN A 48 -15.56 39.48 -0.07
C ASN A 48 -16.23 38.11 0.15
N GLY A 49 -15.84 37.35 1.18
CA GLY A 49 -16.43 36.04 1.49
C GLY A 49 -15.38 34.95 1.66
N PHE A 50 -15.42 33.93 0.80
CA PHE A 50 -14.48 32.80 0.82
C PHE A 50 -13.87 32.57 -0.56
N GLU A 51 -12.55 32.38 -0.59
CA GLU A 51 -11.81 32.07 -1.82
C GLU A 51 -11.19 30.68 -1.77
N GLU A 52 -11.15 30.03 -2.92
CA GLU A 52 -10.47 28.74 -3.06
C GLU A 52 -8.97 28.92 -3.23
N LEU A 53 -8.20 28.02 -2.62
CA LEU A 53 -6.77 27.97 -2.87
C LEU A 53 -6.46 27.52 -4.31
N PRO A 54 -5.35 28.00 -4.89
CA PRO A 54 -4.94 27.62 -6.24
C PRO A 54 -4.56 26.14 -6.31
N ILE A 55 -4.54 25.59 -7.53
CA ILE A 55 -3.96 24.26 -7.77
C ILE A 55 -2.45 24.36 -7.54
N LEU A 56 -1.95 23.51 -6.67
CA LEU A 56 -0.53 23.36 -6.41
C LEU A 56 0.05 22.38 -7.42
N VAL A 57 1.19 22.74 -8.01
CA VAL A 57 1.83 21.98 -9.10
C VAL A 57 3.21 21.50 -8.69
N ASN A 58 3.65 20.38 -9.27
CA ASN A 58 4.96 19.79 -9.02
C ASN A 58 5.22 19.51 -7.52
N LEU A 59 4.17 19.21 -6.76
CA LEU A 59 4.34 18.84 -5.36
C LEU A 59 5.02 17.48 -5.29
N PRO A 60 6.11 17.32 -4.53
CA PRO A 60 6.70 16.02 -4.34
C PRO A 60 5.75 15.10 -3.57
N VAL A 61 5.77 13.82 -3.90
CA VAL A 61 5.00 12.78 -3.23
C VAL A 61 5.93 11.99 -2.32
N ASN A 62 5.60 11.93 -1.04
CA ASN A 62 6.35 11.16 -0.06
C ASN A 62 6.17 9.66 -0.32
N VAL A 63 7.27 8.91 -0.22
CA VAL A 63 7.30 7.45 -0.33
C VAL A 63 7.84 6.91 1.00
N PHE A 64 7.16 5.93 1.59
CA PHE A 64 7.71 5.25 2.77
C PHE A 64 8.93 4.45 2.32
N TYR A 65 10.10 4.84 2.79
CA TYR A 65 11.38 4.23 2.44
C TYR A 65 12.13 3.80 3.70
N SER A 66 12.65 2.57 3.71
CA SER A 66 13.54 2.08 4.77
C SER A 66 14.47 1.00 4.23
N GLY A 67 15.78 1.17 4.41
CA GLY A 67 16.77 0.12 4.09
C GLY A 67 16.73 -0.41 2.66
N GLY A 68 16.34 0.41 1.66
CA GLY A 68 16.19 -0.01 0.26
C GLY A 68 14.77 -0.49 -0.12
N MET A 69 13.86 -0.61 0.84
CA MET A 69 12.46 -1.01 0.62
C MET A 69 11.55 0.22 0.50
N MET A 70 10.53 0.14 -0.35
CA MET A 70 9.58 1.24 -0.60
C MET A 70 8.13 0.79 -0.61
N ILE A 71 7.22 1.63 -0.09
CA ILE A 71 5.77 1.57 -0.36
C ILE A 71 5.44 2.74 -1.28
N VAL A 72 5.29 2.45 -2.57
CA VAL A 72 5.07 3.46 -3.61
C VAL A 72 3.57 3.65 -3.83
N PRO A 73 3.02 4.86 -3.65
CA PRO A 73 1.61 5.12 -3.91
C PRO A 73 1.30 5.12 -5.41
N ASP A 74 0.05 4.78 -5.74
CA ASP A 74 -0.49 4.79 -7.10
C ASP A 74 -1.73 5.68 -7.20
N TYR A 75 -1.54 6.98 -6.93
CA TYR A 75 -2.63 7.93 -6.86
C TYR A 75 -3.34 8.13 -8.20
N GLN A 76 -4.66 8.21 -8.15
CA GLN A 76 -5.53 8.50 -9.27
C GLN A 76 -6.13 9.90 -9.13
N ARG A 77 -6.58 10.46 -10.26
CA ARG A 77 -7.33 11.72 -10.25
C ARG A 77 -8.57 11.57 -9.38
N GLY A 78 -8.77 12.52 -8.46
CA GLY A 78 -9.88 12.51 -7.50
C GLY A 78 -9.53 11.94 -6.14
N ASP A 79 -8.39 11.26 -5.98
CA ASP A 79 -7.94 10.78 -4.67
C ASP A 79 -7.75 11.93 -3.69
N ILE A 80 -8.18 11.72 -2.45
CA ILE A 80 -7.99 12.68 -1.37
C ILE A 80 -6.66 12.39 -0.70
N VAL A 81 -5.90 13.45 -0.42
CA VAL A 81 -4.57 13.35 0.17
C VAL A 81 -4.37 14.37 1.28
N TYR A 82 -3.50 14.04 2.22
CA TYR A 82 -2.96 15.01 3.16
C TYR A 82 -1.74 15.69 2.56
N LEU A 83 -1.71 17.01 2.61
CA LEU A 83 -0.57 17.85 2.27
C LEU A 83 0.17 18.19 3.56
N ALA A 84 1.49 18.01 3.55
CA ALA A 84 2.40 18.37 4.62
C ALA A 84 3.12 19.67 4.26
N PRO A 85 2.69 20.83 4.80
CA PRO A 85 3.37 22.09 4.59
C PRO A 85 4.67 22.14 5.40
N SER A 86 5.63 22.91 4.90
CA SER A 86 6.89 23.21 5.55
C SER A 86 7.05 24.73 5.67
N PRO A 87 7.57 25.22 6.80
CA PRO A 87 7.95 26.63 6.94
C PRO A 87 9.11 27.03 6.02
N TYR A 88 9.80 26.09 5.38
CA TYR A 88 10.95 26.35 4.51
C TYR A 88 10.85 25.60 3.17
N PRO A 89 11.55 26.08 2.12
CA PRO A 89 11.64 25.38 0.85
C PRO A 89 12.07 23.92 0.99
N ILE A 90 11.26 23.01 0.42
CA ILE A 90 11.48 21.56 0.60
C ILE A 90 12.21 20.88 -0.56
N GLN A 91 12.36 21.55 -1.72
CA GLN A 91 12.82 20.89 -2.95
C GLN A 91 14.19 20.22 -2.82
N ASN A 92 15.11 20.83 -2.07
CA ASN A 92 16.46 20.30 -1.84
C ASN A 92 16.52 19.40 -0.60
N SER A 93 15.78 19.73 0.47
CA SER A 93 15.80 18.95 1.72
C SER A 93 15.16 17.58 1.56
N ILE A 94 14.07 17.47 0.80
CA ILE A 94 13.44 16.17 0.49
C ILE A 94 14.34 15.25 -0.36
N ARG A 95 15.34 15.84 -1.04
CA ARG A 95 16.36 15.13 -1.81
C ARG A 95 17.64 14.85 -1.01
N GLY A 96 17.68 15.21 0.27
CA GLY A 96 18.86 15.09 1.13
C GLY A 96 20.03 16.00 0.71
N MET A 97 19.78 17.05 -0.08
CA MET A 97 20.82 17.91 -0.63
C MET A 97 21.23 19.00 0.36
N LEU A 98 21.82 18.61 1.49
CA LEU A 98 22.20 19.52 2.59
C LEU A 98 23.02 20.74 2.13
N GLY A 99 23.96 20.55 1.20
CA GLY A 99 24.77 21.66 0.65
C GLY A 99 23.98 22.67 -0.21
N LYS A 100 22.67 22.46 -0.43
CA LYS A 100 21.77 23.34 -1.18
C LYS A 100 20.53 23.76 -0.38
N THR A 101 20.44 23.42 0.90
CA THR A 101 19.29 23.80 1.73
C THR A 101 19.45 25.19 2.35
N GLN A 102 20.66 25.74 2.38
CA GLN A 102 20.96 27.06 2.90
C GLN A 102 22.13 27.68 2.14
N GLU A 103 22.06 28.99 1.86
CA GLU A 103 23.09 29.71 1.10
C GLU A 103 24.22 30.27 1.98
N SER A 104 23.96 30.50 3.27
CA SER A 104 24.91 31.04 4.24
C SER A 104 24.76 30.40 5.62
N PHE A 105 25.87 30.17 6.32
CA PHE A 105 25.84 29.69 7.71
C PHE A 105 25.42 30.78 8.71
N GLU A 106 25.46 32.05 8.33
CA GLU A 106 25.27 33.19 9.22
C GLU A 106 23.84 33.74 9.23
N GLU A 107 23.03 33.40 8.23
CA GLU A 107 21.64 33.86 8.11
C GLU A 107 20.71 32.66 7.92
N LEU A 108 19.86 32.41 8.92
CA LEU A 108 18.71 31.55 8.73
C LEU A 108 17.65 32.37 7.98
N GLU A 109 17.22 31.90 6.81
CA GLU A 109 16.07 32.52 6.15
C GLU A 109 14.88 32.56 7.10
N SER A 110 14.06 33.61 7.02
CA SER A 110 12.82 33.64 7.78
C SER A 110 11.84 32.57 7.27
N PRO A 111 11.06 31.91 8.15
CA PRO A 111 10.01 30.98 7.76
C PRO A 111 9.08 31.59 6.69
N ARG A 112 8.90 30.86 5.59
CA ARG A 112 7.96 31.14 4.52
C ARG A 112 6.93 30.02 4.49
N PHE A 113 5.79 30.25 5.15
CA PHE A 113 4.65 29.33 5.19
C PHE A 113 3.86 29.32 3.86
N GLY A 114 4.57 29.25 2.74
CA GLY A 114 3.99 29.22 1.40
C GLY A 114 3.45 27.83 1.06
N LEU A 115 2.40 27.78 0.24
CA LEU A 115 1.81 26.51 -0.21
C LEU A 115 2.72 25.77 -1.22
N GLU A 116 3.65 26.48 -1.85
CA GLU A 116 4.72 25.92 -2.67
C GLU A 116 5.69 25.03 -1.88
N ASN A 117 5.72 25.19 -0.55
CA ASN A 117 6.54 24.40 0.36
C ASN A 117 5.76 23.20 0.95
N CYS A 118 4.93 22.55 0.14
CA CYS A 118 4.14 21.38 0.55
C CYS A 118 4.60 20.11 -0.15
N SER A 119 4.46 18.96 0.52
CA SER A 119 4.49 17.65 -0.13
C SER A 119 3.19 16.89 0.07
N VAL A 120 2.93 15.90 -0.77
CA VAL A 120 1.85 14.93 -0.57
C VAL A 120 2.35 13.86 0.39
N ALA A 121 1.71 13.72 1.56
CA ALA A 121 2.20 12.82 2.60
C ALA A 121 1.60 11.40 2.49
N PHE A 122 0.27 11.30 2.40
CA PHE A 122 -0.45 10.03 2.29
C PHE A 122 -1.88 10.24 1.79
N GLY A 123 -2.48 9.16 1.27
CA GLY A 123 -3.87 9.13 0.80
C GLY A 123 -4.84 8.99 1.96
N ILE A 124 -6.04 9.54 1.78
CA ILE A 124 -7.13 9.49 2.75
C ILE A 124 -8.32 8.80 2.08
N PRO A 125 -8.82 7.67 2.62
CA PRO A 125 -10.03 7.05 2.12
C PRO A 125 -11.23 8.01 2.17
N THR A 126 -11.98 8.10 1.07
CA THR A 126 -13.11 9.03 0.93
C THR A 126 -14.30 8.64 1.81
N GLN A 127 -14.88 9.62 2.50
CA GLN A 127 -15.99 9.39 3.44
C GLN A 127 -17.38 9.36 2.76
N PRO A 128 -18.34 8.57 3.28
CA PRO A 128 -18.20 7.65 4.40
C PRO A 128 -17.38 6.41 4.01
N PHE A 129 -16.23 6.21 4.65
CA PHE A 129 -15.36 5.06 4.39
C PHE A 129 -15.61 4.00 5.44
N GLN A 130 -15.88 2.78 4.99
CA GLN A 130 -15.93 1.62 5.85
C GLN A 130 -14.92 0.60 5.35
N LEU A 131 -14.05 0.14 6.26
CA LEU A 131 -13.11 -0.92 5.95
C LEU A 131 -13.90 -2.21 5.66
N PRO A 132 -13.71 -2.89 4.53
CA PRO A 132 -14.45 -4.12 4.22
C PRO A 132 -14.24 -5.19 5.28
N SER A 133 -15.31 -5.90 5.66
CA SER A 133 -15.26 -6.93 6.70
C SER A 133 -14.26 -8.06 6.40
N THR A 134 -13.97 -8.31 5.12
CA THR A 134 -12.99 -9.32 4.69
C THR A 134 -11.55 -9.01 5.10
N VAL A 135 -11.24 -7.75 5.39
CA VAL A 135 -9.90 -7.26 5.77
C VAL A 135 -9.86 -6.69 7.19
N GLN A 136 -10.95 -6.80 7.94
CA GLN A 136 -11.00 -6.54 9.38
C GLN A 136 -10.39 -7.74 10.13
N LYS A 137 -9.08 -7.90 10.02
CA LYS A 137 -8.30 -9.01 10.59
C LYS A 137 -7.29 -8.48 11.60
N ASP A 138 -6.89 -9.35 12.53
CA ASP A 138 -5.74 -9.07 13.41
C ASP A 138 -4.44 -9.11 12.60
N GLY A 139 -3.47 -8.26 12.99
CA GLY A 139 -2.16 -8.16 12.36
C GLY A 139 -2.00 -6.98 11.40
N LEU A 140 -0.98 -7.05 10.55
CA LEU A 140 -0.70 -6.06 9.51
C LEU A 140 -1.39 -6.47 8.21
N VAL A 141 -2.35 -5.66 7.78
CA VAL A 141 -3.11 -5.88 6.53
C VAL A 141 -2.74 -4.85 5.46
N ILE A 142 -2.30 -5.33 4.30
CA ILE A 142 -2.13 -4.53 3.08
C ILE A 142 -3.21 -5.00 2.11
N CYS A 143 -4.13 -4.12 1.70
CA CYS A 143 -5.31 -4.55 0.93
C CYS A 143 -5.75 -3.54 -0.13
N SER A 144 -6.50 -4.07 -1.11
CA SER A 144 -7.34 -3.26 -1.98
C SER A 144 -8.52 -2.65 -1.19
N SER A 145 -9.00 -1.48 -1.59
CA SER A 145 -10.15 -0.82 -0.95
C SER A 145 -11.45 -1.64 -0.97
N THR A 146 -11.55 -2.62 -1.87
CA THR A 146 -12.69 -3.56 -1.95
C THR A 146 -12.56 -4.78 -1.04
N GLY A 147 -11.37 -5.02 -0.49
CA GLY A 147 -11.07 -6.20 0.33
C GLY A 147 -11.00 -7.52 -0.46
N ASN A 148 -10.97 -7.47 -1.79
CA ASN A 148 -10.86 -8.64 -2.66
C ASN A 148 -9.43 -9.17 -2.77
N CYS A 149 -8.44 -8.28 -2.69
CA CYS A 149 -7.03 -8.65 -2.64
C CYS A 149 -6.40 -8.12 -1.34
N TYR A 150 -5.64 -8.97 -0.65
CA TYR A 150 -4.88 -8.56 0.52
C TYR A 150 -3.70 -9.49 0.84
N ILE A 151 -2.77 -8.95 1.61
CA ILE A 151 -1.75 -9.65 2.37
C ILE A 151 -2.06 -9.39 3.85
N ASN A 152 -2.19 -10.44 4.66
CA ASN A 152 -2.31 -10.32 6.11
C ASN A 152 -1.12 -11.01 6.78
N ILE A 153 -0.40 -10.28 7.63
CA ILE A 153 0.75 -10.77 8.37
C ILE A 153 0.41 -10.74 9.85
N THR A 154 0.47 -11.91 10.48
CA THR A 154 0.34 -12.09 11.92
C THR A 154 1.66 -12.58 12.51
N GLU A 155 1.72 -12.77 13.83
CA GLU A 155 2.91 -13.34 14.47
C GLU A 155 3.19 -14.80 14.05
N SER A 156 2.16 -15.55 13.67
CA SER A 156 2.25 -17.00 13.40
C SER A 156 2.04 -17.39 11.95
N ASP A 157 1.39 -16.55 11.15
CA ASP A 157 0.92 -16.90 9.81
C ASP A 157 0.96 -15.69 8.85
N ILE A 158 1.13 -15.99 7.56
CA ILE A 158 0.92 -15.05 6.45
C ILE A 158 -0.18 -15.60 5.54
N GLU A 159 -1.25 -14.81 5.38
CA GLU A 159 -2.36 -15.12 4.48
C GLU A 159 -2.28 -14.25 3.22
N LEU A 160 -2.46 -14.88 2.06
CA LEU A 160 -2.52 -14.20 0.77
C LEU A 160 -3.90 -14.44 0.13
N LYS A 161 -4.54 -13.35 -0.31
CA LYS A 161 -5.79 -13.40 -1.09
C LYS A 161 -5.66 -12.58 -2.36
N SER A 162 -6.06 -13.18 -3.48
CA SER A 162 -6.16 -12.52 -4.78
C SER A 162 -7.56 -12.75 -5.38
N GLY A 163 -8.35 -11.69 -5.52
CA GLY A 163 -9.68 -11.74 -6.13
C GLY A 163 -10.66 -12.71 -5.45
N THR A 164 -11.35 -13.52 -6.25
CA THR A 164 -12.34 -14.52 -5.79
C THR A 164 -11.72 -15.87 -5.44
N VAL A 165 -10.39 -15.96 -5.46
CA VAL A 165 -9.65 -17.20 -5.19
C VAL A 165 -9.73 -17.52 -3.69
N PRO A 166 -9.83 -18.81 -3.31
CA PRO A 166 -9.70 -19.21 -1.91
C PRO A 166 -8.42 -18.66 -1.27
N VAL A 167 -8.49 -18.33 0.02
CA VAL A 167 -7.34 -17.83 0.79
C VAL A 167 -6.33 -18.97 0.95
N GLU A 168 -5.05 -18.68 0.73
CA GLU A 168 -3.97 -19.65 0.91
C GLU A 168 -2.99 -19.17 1.97
N LYS A 169 -2.49 -20.12 2.77
CA LYS A 169 -1.36 -19.89 3.68
C LYS A 169 -0.08 -19.86 2.85
N SER A 170 0.84 -18.95 3.19
CA SER A 170 2.14 -18.84 2.47
C SER A 170 3.02 -20.08 2.59
N VAL A 171 2.74 -21.01 3.53
CA VAL A 171 3.51 -22.23 3.74
C VAL A 171 2.71 -23.45 3.29
N LEU A 172 2.88 -23.86 2.03
CA LEU A 172 2.35 -25.13 1.49
C LEU A 172 3.21 -26.35 1.87
N GLY A 173 4.29 -26.14 2.63
CA GLY A 173 5.31 -27.16 2.91
C GLY A 173 4.76 -28.44 3.53
N GLU A 174 3.90 -28.33 4.54
CA GLU A 174 3.30 -29.51 5.20
C GLU A 174 2.28 -30.22 4.31
N SER A 175 1.49 -29.49 3.52
CA SER A 175 0.54 -30.09 2.58
C SER A 175 1.24 -30.82 1.44
N LEU A 176 2.32 -30.25 0.90
CA LEU A 176 3.15 -30.91 -0.11
C LEU A 176 3.86 -32.13 0.46
N LYS A 177 4.45 -32.00 1.66
CA LYS A 177 5.08 -33.12 2.37
C LYS A 177 4.08 -34.27 2.57
N GLY A 178 2.88 -34.00 3.05
CA GLY A 178 1.86 -35.04 3.23
C GLY A 178 1.46 -35.74 1.92
N ILE A 179 1.33 -34.98 0.81
CA ILE A 179 1.07 -35.58 -0.51
C ILE A 179 2.25 -36.44 -0.97
N LEU A 180 3.49 -36.02 -0.71
CA LEU A 180 4.69 -36.80 -1.04
C LEU A 180 4.79 -38.08 -0.19
N GLU A 181 4.46 -38.02 1.09
CA GLU A 181 4.38 -39.19 1.98
C GLU A 181 3.34 -40.19 1.49
N GLU A 182 2.14 -39.72 1.11
CA GLU A 182 1.11 -40.58 0.53
C GLU A 182 1.52 -41.21 -0.81
N ILE A 183 2.26 -40.48 -1.66
CA ILE A 183 2.85 -41.02 -2.89
C ILE A 183 3.83 -42.15 -2.56
N LEU A 184 4.71 -41.93 -1.57
CA LEU A 184 5.70 -42.93 -1.15
C LEU A 184 5.02 -44.19 -0.60
N ASP A 185 3.98 -44.04 0.21
CA ASP A 185 3.19 -45.16 0.75
C ASP A 185 2.46 -45.93 -0.37
N ALA A 186 1.90 -45.21 -1.34
CA ALA A 186 1.27 -45.81 -2.51
C ALA A 186 2.27 -46.56 -3.41
N ILE A 187 3.49 -46.05 -3.58
CA ILE A 187 4.54 -46.75 -4.32
C ILE A 187 4.99 -48.00 -3.56
N THR A 188 5.16 -47.90 -2.24
CA THR A 188 5.61 -49.02 -1.40
C THR A 188 4.59 -50.15 -1.35
N SER A 189 3.30 -49.84 -1.49
CA SER A 189 2.20 -50.81 -1.55
C SER A 189 1.88 -51.35 -2.95
N LEU A 190 2.62 -50.94 -3.98
CA LEU A 190 2.34 -51.30 -5.36
C LEU A 190 2.43 -52.82 -5.55
N THR A 191 1.30 -53.42 -5.88
CA THR A 191 1.19 -54.86 -6.17
C THR A 191 0.54 -55.05 -7.53
N VAL A 192 1.10 -55.93 -8.36
CA VAL A 192 0.55 -56.27 -9.68
C VAL A 192 0.22 -57.77 -9.72
N PRO A 193 -1.00 -58.15 -10.15
CA PRO A 193 -1.36 -59.56 -10.25
C PRO A 193 -0.72 -60.19 -11.49
N CYS A 194 -0.29 -61.45 -11.35
CA CYS A 194 0.16 -62.31 -12.45
C CYS A 194 -0.72 -63.57 -12.46
N THR A 195 -1.23 -63.98 -13.62
CA THR A 195 -2.10 -65.16 -13.74
C THR A 195 -1.35 -66.48 -13.60
N ALA A 196 -0.03 -66.49 -13.86
CA ALA A 196 0.87 -67.61 -13.65
C ALA A 196 2.33 -67.13 -13.54
N PRO A 197 3.27 -67.95 -13.03
CA PRO A 197 4.69 -67.62 -13.08
C PRO A 197 5.14 -67.35 -14.53
N GLY A 198 5.74 -66.18 -14.77
CA GLY A 198 6.20 -65.75 -16.10
C GLY A 198 5.12 -65.09 -17.00
N SER A 199 3.87 -64.97 -16.54
CA SER A 199 2.85 -64.22 -17.29
C SER A 199 3.09 -62.71 -17.20
N PRO A 200 2.63 -61.91 -18.18
CA PRO A 200 2.66 -60.45 -18.09
C PRO A 200 1.97 -59.92 -16.82
N SER A 201 2.52 -58.85 -16.26
CA SER A 201 1.92 -58.17 -15.10
C SER A 201 0.60 -57.49 -15.47
N GLY A 202 -0.40 -57.64 -14.61
CA GLY A 202 -1.67 -56.91 -14.69
C GLY A 202 -1.56 -55.46 -14.17
N VAL A 203 -2.70 -54.79 -14.07
CA VAL A 203 -2.78 -53.41 -13.55
C VAL A 203 -2.51 -53.36 -12.02
N PRO A 204 -1.91 -52.27 -11.50
CA PRO A 204 -1.73 -52.10 -10.07
C PRO A 204 -3.04 -52.16 -9.30
N THR A 205 -3.07 -52.96 -8.23
CA THR A 205 -4.23 -53.12 -7.34
C THR A 205 -4.61 -51.82 -6.64
N ASN A 206 -3.65 -50.93 -6.40
CA ASN A 206 -3.83 -49.64 -5.74
C ASN A 206 -3.96 -48.46 -6.73
N SER A 207 -4.30 -48.71 -8.00
CA SER A 207 -4.49 -47.68 -9.02
C SER A 207 -5.49 -46.56 -8.62
N ALA A 208 -6.51 -46.88 -7.83
CA ALA A 208 -7.45 -45.88 -7.28
C ALA A 208 -6.78 -44.89 -6.31
N ALA A 209 -5.79 -45.33 -5.53
CA ALA A 209 -5.04 -44.45 -4.61
C ALA A 209 -4.21 -43.43 -5.41
N PHE A 210 -3.52 -43.88 -6.46
CA PHE A 210 -2.80 -42.99 -7.37
C PHE A 210 -3.71 -41.96 -8.05
N ALA A 211 -4.94 -42.34 -8.42
CA ALA A 211 -5.91 -41.40 -8.99
C ALA A 211 -6.37 -40.33 -7.98
N SER A 212 -6.60 -40.72 -6.72
CA SER A 212 -6.94 -39.80 -5.64
C SER A 212 -5.80 -38.82 -5.34
N ILE A 213 -4.59 -39.34 -5.19
CA ILE A 213 -3.38 -38.54 -4.96
C ILE A 213 -3.14 -37.57 -6.13
N LYS A 214 -3.30 -38.03 -7.37
CA LYS A 214 -3.18 -37.17 -8.57
C LYS A 214 -4.19 -36.03 -8.56
N THR A 215 -5.41 -36.27 -8.10
CA THR A 215 -6.45 -35.24 -7.96
C THR A 215 -6.03 -34.19 -6.94
N ARG A 216 -5.52 -34.61 -5.77
CA ARG A 216 -5.03 -33.72 -4.71
C ARG A 216 -3.77 -32.94 -5.12
N LEU A 217 -2.84 -33.58 -5.82
CA LEU A 217 -1.67 -32.91 -6.39
C LEU A 217 -2.09 -31.84 -7.41
N SER A 218 -3.11 -32.13 -8.23
CA SER A 218 -3.63 -31.16 -9.20
C SER A 218 -4.29 -29.95 -8.56
N SER A 219 -4.65 -30.02 -7.28
CA SER A 219 -5.16 -28.90 -6.49
C SER A 219 -4.11 -28.18 -5.64
N ILE A 220 -2.85 -28.66 -5.62
CA ILE A 220 -1.81 -28.09 -4.74
C ILE A 220 -1.21 -26.79 -5.28
N LEU A 221 -1.17 -26.67 -6.61
CA LEU A 221 -0.87 -25.41 -7.27
C LEU A 221 -2.21 -24.75 -7.49
N SER A 222 -2.46 -23.67 -6.75
CA SER A 222 -3.69 -22.90 -6.87
C SER A 222 -4.06 -22.69 -8.34
N SER A 223 -5.35 -22.76 -8.64
CA SER A 223 -5.91 -22.54 -9.97
C SER A 223 -5.70 -21.11 -10.52
N ASN A 224 -4.77 -20.31 -9.97
CA ASN A 224 -4.65 -18.88 -10.28
C ASN A 224 -3.22 -18.35 -10.51
N MET A 225 -2.23 -19.20 -10.75
CA MET A 225 -1.02 -18.78 -11.48
C MET A 225 -1.28 -18.76 -13.00
N ARG A 226 -2.42 -18.18 -13.44
CA ARG A 226 -2.66 -17.91 -14.86
C ARG A 226 -1.88 -16.67 -15.26
N ASN A 227 -0.77 -16.91 -15.95
CA ASN A 227 -0.15 -16.10 -17.01
C ASN A 227 -0.56 -14.61 -17.06
N ASN A 228 0.34 -13.73 -16.60
CA ASN A 228 0.98 -12.67 -17.40
C ASN A 228 1.92 -11.85 -16.51
#